data_AF-A0A6G8NLQ2-F1
#
_entry.id   AF-A0A6G8NLQ2-F1
#
_cell.length_a   1.000
_cell.length_b   1.000
_cell.length_c   1.000
_cell.angle_alpha   90.00
_cell.angle_beta   90.00
_cell.angle_gamma   90.00
#
_symmetry.space_group_name_H-M   'P 1'
#
loop_
_entity.id
_entity.type
_entity.pdbx_description
1 polymer ?
#
loop_
_entity_poly.entity_id
_entity_poly.type
_entity_poly.pdbx_seq_one_letter_code
_entity_poly.pdbx_strand_id
1 'polypeptide(L)'
;MPELISIVGKQRAEETINKKIDVLKRWVRAIPWRALDDGQPLRDRDGELVLEYFPTSISAFTTWDGSQNSKFVRESEHLEFRGPSRGTLDQPYHSASKSLVISLFETLLKRAQRQLLHANKSNLIRRLLSERAWQRSLIKQQETEIAILLDGITEARDDLQSEKSTRLYNEQQLQERIKQLEKRNADLSSSLHNVTGLRDAKLEKS
;
A
#
# COMPACT_ATOMS: atom_id res chain seq x y z
N MET A 1 -34.21 -51.32 -14.61
CA MET A 1 -32.86 -51.14 -15.22
C MET A 1 -32.31 -49.71 -15.14
N PRO A 2 -33.11 -48.62 -15.31
CA PRO A 2 -32.59 -47.23 -15.21
C PRO A 2 -32.16 -46.81 -13.79
N GLU A 3 -32.87 -47.27 -12.76
CA GLU A 3 -32.59 -46.88 -11.36
C GLU A 3 -31.29 -47.46 -10.80
N LEU A 4 -30.90 -48.67 -11.21
CA LEU A 4 -29.65 -49.31 -10.80
C LEU A 4 -28.41 -48.55 -11.33
N ILE A 5 -28.50 -48.00 -12.54
CA ILE A 5 -27.42 -47.19 -13.14
C ILE A 5 -27.23 -45.88 -12.37
N SER A 6 -28.33 -45.29 -11.85
CA SER A 6 -28.31 -44.07 -11.04
C SER A 6 -27.65 -44.27 -9.66
N ILE A 7 -27.88 -45.42 -9.01
CA ILE A 7 -27.30 -45.74 -7.69
C ILE A 7 -25.80 -45.98 -7.80
N VAL A 8 -25.36 -46.77 -8.78
CA VAL A 8 -23.93 -47.06 -9.00
C VAL A 8 -23.15 -45.79 -9.37
N GLY A 9 -23.76 -44.86 -10.12
CA GLY A 9 -23.16 -43.56 -10.42
C GLY A 9 -22.96 -42.68 -9.18
N LYS A 10 -23.95 -42.66 -8.27
CA LYS A 10 -23.87 -41.91 -7.00
C LYS A 10 -22.79 -42.46 -6.07
N GLN A 11 -22.75 -43.78 -5.88
CA GLN A 11 -21.73 -44.44 -5.04
C GLN A 11 -20.31 -44.17 -5.53
N ARG A 12 -20.07 -44.29 -6.85
CA ARG A 12 -18.75 -44.00 -7.44
C ARG A 12 -18.33 -42.53 -7.25
N ALA A 13 -19.27 -41.60 -7.35
CA ALA A 13 -18.98 -40.19 -7.14
C ALA A 13 -18.65 -39.90 -5.67
N GLU A 14 -19.39 -40.51 -4.74
CA GLU A 14 -19.15 -40.41 -3.29
C GLU A 14 -17.78 -40.98 -2.89
N GLU A 15 -17.44 -42.18 -3.37
CA GLU A 15 -16.11 -42.77 -3.18
C GLU A 15 -15.00 -41.85 -3.66
N THR A 16 -15.21 -41.20 -4.81
CA THR A 16 -14.22 -40.29 -5.38
C THR A 16 -14.09 -39.00 -4.57
N ILE A 17 -15.20 -38.44 -4.09
CA ILE A 17 -15.22 -37.28 -3.20
C ILE A 17 -14.45 -37.62 -1.91
N ASN A 18 -14.73 -38.78 -1.31
CA ASN A 18 -14.09 -39.22 -0.07
C ASN A 18 -12.59 -39.44 -0.25
N LYS A 19 -12.15 -40.08 -1.34
CA LYS A 19 -10.72 -40.24 -1.65
C LYS A 19 -10.00 -38.89 -1.73
N LYS A 20 -10.57 -37.91 -2.43
CA LYS A 20 -10.00 -36.56 -2.51
C LYS A 20 -9.95 -35.87 -1.15
N ILE A 21 -11.02 -35.97 -0.36
CA ILE A 21 -11.07 -35.44 1.01
C ILE A 21 -9.95 -36.04 1.86
N ASP A 22 -9.70 -37.35 1.76
CA ASP A 22 -8.68 -38.03 2.55
C ASP A 22 -7.26 -37.58 2.19
N VAL A 23 -6.98 -37.32 0.90
CA VAL A 23 -5.71 -36.68 0.50
C VAL A 23 -5.56 -35.30 1.15
N LEU A 24 -6.60 -34.45 1.04
CA LEU A 24 -6.57 -33.12 1.62
C LEU A 24 -6.37 -33.15 3.15
N LYS A 25 -7.03 -34.08 3.85
CA LYS A 25 -6.84 -34.30 5.29
C LYS A 25 -5.41 -34.67 5.65
N ARG A 26 -4.73 -35.50 4.84
CA ARG A 26 -3.30 -35.81 5.05
C ARG A 26 -2.45 -34.56 4.87
N TRP A 27 -2.72 -33.78 3.83
CA TRP A 27 -1.94 -32.59 3.47
C TRP A 27 -2.12 -31.42 4.44
N VAL A 28 -3.18 -31.41 5.26
CA VAL A 28 -3.32 -30.43 6.36
C VAL A 28 -2.11 -30.48 7.31
N ARG A 29 -1.50 -31.66 7.51
CA ARG A 29 -0.30 -31.80 8.36
C ARG A 29 0.95 -31.23 7.67
N ALA A 30 1.17 -31.60 6.42
CA ALA A 30 2.26 -31.08 5.59
C ALA A 30 1.86 -31.21 4.13
N ILE A 31 1.88 -30.10 3.41
CA ILE A 31 1.64 -30.11 1.97
C ILE A 31 2.94 -30.54 1.31
N PRO A 32 2.93 -31.53 0.40
CA PRO A 32 4.14 -31.93 -0.30
C PRO A 32 4.78 -30.74 -1.03
N TRP A 33 6.12 -30.77 -1.13
CA TRP A 33 6.80 -29.90 -2.07
C TRP A 33 6.59 -30.45 -3.48
N ARG A 34 6.39 -29.56 -4.43
CA ARG A 34 6.39 -29.94 -5.84
C ARG A 34 7.78 -30.49 -6.16
N ALA A 35 7.84 -31.61 -6.87
CA ALA A 35 9.10 -32.25 -7.22
C ALA A 35 9.33 -32.26 -8.73
N LEU A 36 10.60 -32.29 -9.12
CA LEU A 36 11.07 -32.67 -10.44
C LEU A 36 10.94 -34.20 -10.61
N ASP A 37 11.18 -34.69 -11.83
CA ASP A 37 11.09 -36.12 -12.16
C ASP A 37 12.09 -37.00 -11.39
N ASP A 38 13.18 -36.39 -10.90
CA ASP A 38 14.21 -37.04 -10.07
C ASP A 38 13.86 -37.02 -8.56
N GLY A 39 12.70 -36.48 -8.19
CA GLY A 39 12.24 -36.36 -6.80
C GLY A 39 12.83 -35.16 -6.04
N GLN A 40 13.68 -34.34 -6.66
CA GLN A 40 14.20 -33.13 -6.01
C GLN A 40 13.11 -32.05 -5.92
N PRO A 41 13.07 -31.26 -4.84
CA PRO A 41 12.10 -30.17 -4.73
C PRO A 41 12.29 -29.12 -5.83
N LEU A 42 11.20 -28.83 -6.53
CA LEU A 42 11.15 -27.77 -7.53
C LEU A 42 11.29 -26.41 -6.86
N ARG A 43 12.17 -25.60 -7.42
CA ARG A 43 12.32 -24.20 -7.04
C ARG A 43 11.83 -23.28 -8.15
N ASP A 44 11.27 -22.14 -7.77
CA ASP A 44 10.91 -21.10 -8.73
C ASP A 44 12.14 -20.30 -9.20
N ARG A 45 11.89 -19.23 -9.97
CA ARG A 45 12.95 -18.36 -10.52
C ARG A 45 13.76 -17.65 -9.43
N ASP A 46 13.17 -17.46 -8.26
CA ASP A 46 13.78 -16.79 -7.11
C ASP A 46 14.50 -17.80 -6.19
N GLY A 47 14.52 -19.08 -6.58
CA GLY A 47 15.13 -20.18 -5.82
C GLY A 47 14.26 -20.65 -4.65
N GLU A 48 12.99 -20.25 -4.59
CA GLU A 48 12.06 -20.61 -3.52
C GLU A 48 11.43 -21.98 -3.75
N LEU A 49 11.20 -22.71 -2.66
CA LEU A 49 10.47 -23.98 -2.75
C LEU A 49 9.01 -23.74 -3.11
N VAL A 50 8.53 -24.53 -4.07
CA VAL A 50 7.15 -24.44 -4.57
C VAL A 50 6.32 -25.57 -3.97
N LEU A 51 5.16 -25.24 -3.41
CA LEU A 51 4.22 -26.26 -2.92
C LEU A 51 3.55 -27.01 -4.05
N GLU A 52 3.19 -28.25 -3.76
CA GLU A 52 2.38 -29.05 -4.65
C GLU A 52 0.95 -28.48 -4.79
N TYR A 53 0.35 -28.66 -5.96
CA TYR A 53 -0.98 -28.16 -6.27
C TYR A 53 -2.04 -28.82 -5.38
N PHE A 54 -2.88 -28.02 -4.76
CA PHE A 54 -4.13 -28.48 -4.13
C PHE A 54 -5.29 -27.57 -4.56
N PRO A 55 -6.52 -28.09 -4.66
CA PRO A 55 -7.67 -27.28 -4.99
C PRO A 55 -7.97 -26.26 -3.89
N THR A 56 -8.31 -25.03 -4.30
CA THR A 56 -8.68 -23.92 -3.41
C THR A 56 -10.13 -23.47 -3.58
N SER A 57 -10.88 -24.15 -4.44
CA SER A 57 -12.30 -23.88 -4.69
C SER A 57 -13.04 -25.19 -4.99
N ILE A 58 -14.36 -25.17 -4.81
CA ILE A 58 -15.22 -26.32 -5.13
C ILE A 58 -15.11 -26.70 -6.61
N SER A 59 -15.07 -25.70 -7.49
CA SER A 59 -14.82 -25.92 -8.91
C SER A 59 -13.52 -26.67 -9.14
N ALA A 60 -12.41 -26.19 -8.59
CA ALA A 60 -11.10 -26.83 -8.74
C ALA A 60 -11.11 -28.26 -8.18
N PHE A 61 -11.74 -28.48 -7.03
CA PHE A 61 -11.84 -29.79 -6.40
C PHE A 61 -12.61 -30.80 -7.26
N THR A 62 -13.72 -30.40 -7.87
CA THR A 62 -14.52 -31.28 -8.72
C THR A 62 -13.75 -31.70 -9.98
N THR A 63 -12.98 -30.79 -10.57
CA THR A 63 -12.14 -31.09 -11.74
C THR A 63 -10.76 -31.65 -11.41
N TRP A 64 -10.38 -31.74 -10.13
CA TRP A 64 -9.06 -32.19 -9.72
C TRP A 64 -8.90 -33.69 -9.99
N ASP A 65 -8.01 -34.05 -10.90
CA ASP A 65 -7.75 -35.43 -11.31
C ASP A 65 -6.30 -35.85 -11.03
N GLY A 66 -5.51 -34.98 -10.39
CA GLY A 66 -4.09 -35.17 -10.13
C GLY A 66 -3.17 -34.76 -11.28
N SER A 67 -3.70 -34.36 -12.44
CA SER A 67 -2.91 -33.96 -13.61
C SER A 67 -2.05 -32.71 -13.37
N GLN A 68 -2.51 -31.82 -12.47
CA GLN A 68 -1.79 -30.62 -12.06
C GLN A 68 -0.62 -30.92 -11.11
N ASN A 69 -0.59 -32.12 -10.52
CA ASN A 69 0.43 -32.53 -9.57
C ASN A 69 1.65 -33.10 -10.26
N SER A 70 2.82 -32.95 -9.62
CA SER A 70 4.06 -33.59 -10.07
C SER A 70 3.87 -35.10 -10.16
N LYS A 71 4.60 -35.72 -11.10
CA LYS A 71 4.56 -37.17 -11.31
C LYS A 71 4.86 -37.91 -10.01
N PHE A 72 5.88 -37.47 -9.28
CA PHE A 72 6.29 -38.03 -7.99
C PHE A 72 5.13 -38.07 -6.98
N VAL A 73 4.45 -36.93 -6.75
CA VAL A 73 3.34 -36.89 -5.78
C VAL A 73 2.11 -37.65 -6.28
N ARG A 74 1.85 -37.61 -7.59
CA ARG A 74 0.76 -38.37 -8.20
C ARG A 74 0.92 -39.87 -7.95
N GLU A 75 2.12 -40.40 -8.10
CA GLU A 75 2.44 -41.81 -7.87
C GLU A 75 2.43 -42.14 -6.37
N SER A 76 3.03 -41.31 -5.51
CA SER A 76 3.14 -41.59 -4.08
C SER A 76 1.81 -41.51 -3.33
N GLU A 77 0.93 -40.59 -3.73
CA GLU A 77 -0.38 -40.36 -3.10
C GLU A 77 -1.53 -41.01 -3.89
N HIS A 78 -1.21 -41.72 -4.97
CA HIS A 78 -2.17 -42.36 -5.87
C HIS A 78 -3.27 -41.40 -6.35
N LEU A 79 -2.87 -40.23 -6.86
CA LEU A 79 -3.76 -39.16 -7.31
C LEU A 79 -4.34 -39.44 -8.69
N GLU A 80 -4.99 -40.58 -8.86
CA GLU A 80 -5.70 -40.97 -10.08
C GLU A 80 -7.20 -40.98 -9.81
N PHE A 81 -7.80 -39.79 -9.89
CA PHE A 81 -9.23 -39.61 -9.68
C PHE A 81 -9.95 -39.46 -11.02
N ARG A 82 -11.16 -40.04 -11.12
CA ARG A 82 -12.12 -39.53 -12.09
C ARG A 82 -12.70 -38.22 -11.55
N GLY A 83 -12.88 -37.19 -12.38
CA GLY A 83 -13.55 -35.97 -11.92
C GLY A 83 -15.03 -36.26 -11.58
N PRO A 84 -15.50 -36.08 -10.32
CA PRO A 84 -16.94 -36.00 -10.10
C PRO A 84 -17.49 -34.76 -10.81
N SER A 85 -18.67 -34.87 -11.41
CA SER A 85 -19.30 -33.72 -12.04
C SER A 85 -19.56 -32.62 -10.99
N ARG A 86 -19.43 -31.34 -11.37
CA ARG A 86 -19.73 -30.19 -10.49
C ARG A 86 -21.09 -30.32 -9.82
N GLY A 87 -22.09 -30.77 -10.60
CA GLY A 87 -23.45 -30.96 -10.14
C GLY A 87 -23.62 -32.03 -9.06
N THR A 88 -22.64 -32.91 -8.84
CA THR A 88 -22.73 -33.97 -7.82
C THR A 88 -22.46 -33.43 -6.42
N LEU A 89 -21.37 -32.69 -6.19
CA LEU A 89 -21.03 -32.20 -4.84
C LEU A 89 -22.01 -31.13 -4.33
N ASP A 90 -22.66 -30.41 -5.23
CA ASP A 90 -23.66 -29.40 -4.88
C ASP A 90 -25.03 -29.98 -4.50
N GLN A 91 -25.21 -31.31 -4.58
CA GLN A 91 -26.48 -31.94 -4.20
C GLN A 91 -26.70 -31.90 -2.67
N PRO A 92 -27.97 -31.80 -2.21
CA PRO A 92 -28.29 -31.72 -0.78
C PRO A 92 -27.69 -32.84 0.07
N TYR A 93 -27.64 -34.07 -0.47
CA TYR A 93 -27.09 -35.24 0.22
C TYR A 93 -25.56 -35.22 0.39
N HIS A 94 -24.85 -34.30 -0.28
CA HIS A 94 -23.42 -34.08 -0.10
C HIS A 94 -23.08 -32.79 0.64
N SER A 95 -24.07 -32.10 1.22
CA SER A 95 -23.89 -30.85 1.98
C SER A 95 -22.81 -30.94 3.07
N ALA A 96 -22.79 -32.03 3.85
CA ALA A 96 -21.75 -32.26 4.87
C ALA A 96 -20.35 -32.38 4.27
N SER A 97 -20.21 -33.11 3.16
CA SER A 97 -18.93 -33.25 2.45
C SER A 97 -18.46 -31.92 1.88
N LYS A 98 -19.38 -31.12 1.32
CA LYS A 98 -19.10 -29.78 0.81
C LYS A 98 -18.58 -28.85 1.91
N SER A 99 -19.26 -28.80 3.07
CA SER A 99 -18.81 -28.00 4.22
C SER A 99 -17.42 -28.42 4.72
N LEU A 100 -17.16 -29.73 4.79
CA LEU A 100 -15.85 -30.26 5.15
C LEU A 100 -14.77 -29.85 4.15
N VAL A 101 -15.05 -29.94 2.85
CA VAL A 101 -14.11 -29.53 1.80
C VAL A 101 -13.76 -28.04 1.90
N ILE A 102 -14.76 -27.17 2.14
CA ILE A 102 -14.53 -25.73 2.33
C ILE A 102 -13.62 -25.48 3.54
N SER A 103 -13.91 -26.13 4.68
CA SER A 103 -13.08 -26.04 5.89
C SER A 103 -11.64 -26.52 5.66
N LEU A 104 -11.47 -27.59 4.88
CA LEU A 104 -10.14 -28.09 4.50
C LEU A 104 -9.38 -27.08 3.64
N PHE A 105 -10.03 -26.38 2.71
CA PHE A 105 -9.37 -25.34 1.91
C PHE A 105 -8.83 -24.21 2.78
N GLU A 106 -9.63 -23.69 3.70
CA GLU A 106 -9.20 -22.63 4.61
C GLU A 106 -7.99 -23.06 5.45
N THR A 107 -8.03 -24.31 5.92
CA THR A 107 -6.95 -24.90 6.72
C THR A 107 -5.67 -25.09 5.88
N LEU A 108 -5.80 -25.63 4.67
CA LEU A 108 -4.68 -25.84 3.75
C LEU A 108 -4.07 -24.53 3.28
N LEU A 109 -4.87 -23.49 3.02
CA LEU A 109 -4.37 -22.16 2.66
C LEU A 109 -3.51 -21.57 3.77
N LYS A 110 -3.99 -21.61 5.03
CA LYS A 110 -3.21 -21.17 6.19
C LYS A 110 -1.93 -22.01 6.36
N ARG A 111 -2.02 -23.33 6.14
CA ARG A 111 -0.86 -24.22 6.20
C ARG A 111 0.17 -23.91 5.13
N ALA A 112 -0.27 -23.69 3.89
CA ALA A 112 0.55 -23.34 2.74
C ALA A 112 1.34 -22.05 3.00
N GLN A 113 0.66 -21.00 3.44
CA GLN A 113 1.28 -19.73 3.81
C GLN A 113 2.37 -19.92 4.87
N ARG A 114 2.05 -20.66 5.94
CA ARG A 114 3.02 -20.93 7.01
C ARG A 114 4.22 -21.75 6.52
N GLN A 115 3.99 -22.76 5.68
CA GLN A 115 5.04 -23.62 5.17
C GLN A 115 6.00 -22.87 4.24
N LEU A 116 5.46 -22.06 3.31
CA LEU A 116 6.25 -21.20 2.43
C LEU A 116 7.07 -20.18 3.23
N LEU A 117 6.44 -19.48 4.18
CA LEU A 117 7.14 -18.49 5.03
C LEU A 117 8.29 -19.12 5.82
N HIS A 118 8.13 -20.35 6.31
CA HIS A 118 9.18 -21.04 7.05
C HIS A 118 10.29 -21.61 6.14
N ALA A 119 9.97 -22.03 4.93
CA ALA A 119 10.93 -22.64 4.01
C ALA A 119 11.72 -21.61 3.22
N ASN A 120 11.11 -20.47 2.87
CA ASN A 120 11.67 -19.44 2.00
C ASN A 120 12.16 -18.20 2.77
N LYS A 121 12.48 -18.36 4.06
CA LYS A 121 12.90 -17.26 4.97
C LYS A 121 14.01 -16.38 4.39
N SER A 122 14.96 -16.97 3.67
CA SER A 122 16.13 -16.25 3.15
C SER A 122 15.76 -15.15 2.16
N ASN A 123 14.76 -15.37 1.31
CA ASN A 123 14.30 -14.35 0.36
C ASN A 123 13.44 -13.29 1.04
N LEU A 124 12.61 -13.68 2.00
CA LEU A 124 11.91 -12.72 2.86
C LEU A 124 12.91 -11.81 3.60
N ILE A 125 13.98 -12.37 4.17
CA ILE A 125 15.06 -11.61 4.81
C ILE A 125 15.71 -10.68 3.78
N ARG A 126 16.05 -11.17 2.58
CA ARG A 126 16.65 -10.33 1.53
C ARG A 126 15.76 -9.15 1.14
N ARG A 127 14.46 -9.40 0.95
CA ARG A 127 13.45 -8.37 0.64
C ARG A 127 13.36 -7.34 1.76
N LEU A 128 13.22 -7.78 3.00
CA LEU A 128 13.15 -6.89 4.17
C LEU A 128 14.43 -6.07 4.34
N LEU A 129 15.61 -6.64 4.05
CA LEU A 129 16.87 -5.92 4.08
C LEU A 129 16.93 -4.85 2.98
N SER A 130 16.48 -5.14 1.76
CA SER A 130 16.41 -4.15 0.68
C SER A 130 15.42 -3.02 0.99
N GLU A 131 14.26 -3.34 1.56
CA GLU A 131 13.26 -2.35 1.94
C GLU A 131 13.78 -1.44 3.06
N ARG A 132 14.43 -2.02 4.08
CA ARG A 132 15.09 -1.25 5.14
C ARG A 132 16.20 -0.34 4.60
N ALA A 133 16.99 -0.80 3.63
CA ALA A 133 18.03 0.01 3.02
C ALA A 133 17.45 1.20 2.25
N TRP A 134 16.39 0.98 1.48
CA TRP A 134 15.66 2.03 0.78
C TRP A 134 15.03 3.04 1.75
N GLN A 135 14.35 2.58 2.80
CA GLN A 135 13.76 3.46 3.83
C GLN A 135 14.81 4.34 4.49
N ARG A 136 16.00 3.80 4.79
CA ARG A 136 17.13 4.58 5.33
C ARG A 136 17.61 5.67 4.37
N SER A 137 17.68 5.36 3.08
CA SER A 137 18.05 6.35 2.07
C SER A 137 17.01 7.47 1.98
N LEU A 138 15.72 7.12 2.03
CA LEU A 138 14.63 8.09 2.00
C LEU A 138 14.66 9.02 3.22
N ILE A 139 14.84 8.46 4.43
CA ILE A 139 14.98 9.26 5.66
C ILE A 139 16.13 10.25 5.53
N LYS A 140 17.30 9.81 5.06
CA LYS A 140 18.46 10.69 4.88
C LYS A 140 18.19 11.83 3.89
N GLN A 141 17.47 11.55 2.80
CA GLN A 141 17.06 12.57 1.85
C GLN A 141 16.11 13.58 2.51
N GLN A 142 15.11 13.10 3.24
CA GLN A 142 14.15 13.94 3.96
C GLN A 142 14.82 14.79 5.04
N GLU A 143 15.78 14.25 5.79
CA GLU A 143 16.57 15.00 6.76
C GLU A 143 17.33 16.17 6.10
N THR A 144 17.86 15.94 4.89
CA THR A 144 18.56 16.98 4.11
C THR A 144 17.59 18.05 3.63
N GLU A 145 16.42 17.66 3.12
CA GLU A 145 15.38 18.59 2.68
C GLU A 145 14.86 19.46 3.84
N ILE A 146 14.65 18.85 5.02
CA ILE A 146 14.25 19.58 6.23
C ILE A 146 15.31 20.60 6.63
N ALA A 147 16.59 20.24 6.58
CA ALA A 147 17.67 21.17 6.91
C ALA A 147 17.67 22.41 5.99
N ILE A 148 17.52 22.20 4.67
CA ILE A 148 17.42 23.29 3.68
C ILE A 148 16.20 24.18 3.96
N LEU A 149 15.04 23.58 4.26
CA LEU A 149 13.83 24.34 4.57
C LEU A 149 13.99 25.17 5.86
N LEU A 150 14.67 24.65 6.88
CA LEU A 150 14.92 25.38 8.13
C LEU A 150 15.88 26.56 7.93
N ASP A 151 16.91 26.41 7.10
CA ASP A 151 17.79 27.53 6.72
C ASP A 151 16.98 28.61 5.99
N GLY A 152 16.18 28.24 4.99
CA GLY A 152 15.35 29.18 4.25
C GLY A 152 14.30 29.90 5.12
N ILE A 153 13.74 29.23 6.13
CA ILE A 153 12.85 29.87 7.12
C ILE A 153 13.61 30.91 7.95
N THR A 154 14.86 30.61 8.31
CA THR A 154 15.70 31.49 9.11
C THR A 154 16.08 32.74 8.31
N GLU A 155 16.54 32.57 7.08
CA GLU A 155 16.83 33.68 6.15
C GLU A 155 15.60 34.57 5.94
N ALA A 156 14.45 33.97 5.61
CA ALA A 156 13.20 34.72 5.40
C ALA A 156 12.75 35.48 6.66
N ARG A 157 13.05 34.95 7.86
CA ARG A 157 12.74 35.61 9.12
C ARG A 157 13.64 36.83 9.35
N ASP A 158 14.92 36.71 9.06
CA ASP A 158 15.89 37.79 9.21
C ASP A 158 15.59 38.92 8.21
N ASP A 159 15.27 38.59 6.97
CA ASP A 159 14.84 39.55 5.95
C ASP A 159 13.58 40.30 6.38
N LEU A 160 12.56 39.57 6.86
CA LEU A 160 11.32 40.17 7.36
C LEU A 160 11.58 41.12 8.53
N GLN A 161 12.52 40.78 9.41
CA GLN A 161 12.86 41.62 10.55
C GLN A 161 13.62 42.88 10.11
N SER A 162 14.56 42.76 9.18
CA SER A 162 15.28 43.89 8.58
C SER A 162 14.33 44.86 7.88
N GLU A 163 13.38 44.34 7.08
CA GLU A 163 12.38 45.17 6.40
C GLU A 163 11.45 45.88 7.40
N LYS A 164 11.01 45.20 8.46
CA LYS A 164 10.22 45.85 9.52
C LYS A 164 10.96 47.01 10.18
N SER A 165 12.24 46.83 10.50
CA SER A 165 13.07 47.88 11.08
C SER A 165 13.28 49.05 10.11
N THR A 166 13.55 48.76 8.83
CA THR A 166 13.73 49.76 7.78
C THR A 166 12.45 50.56 7.56
N ARG A 167 11.29 49.89 7.50
CA ARG A 167 9.99 50.54 7.38
C ARG A 167 9.70 51.46 8.55
N LEU A 168 9.96 51.02 9.78
CA LEU A 168 9.75 51.84 10.98
C LEU A 168 10.62 53.10 10.97
N TYR A 169 11.88 52.98 10.57
CA TYR A 169 12.78 54.11 10.42
C TYR A 169 12.27 55.10 9.34
N ASN A 170 11.86 54.58 8.18
CA ASN A 170 11.33 55.39 7.08
C ASN A 170 10.03 56.12 7.49
N GLU A 171 9.12 55.45 8.21
CA GLU A 171 7.91 56.07 8.75
C GLU A 171 8.24 57.26 9.67
N GLN A 172 9.23 57.11 10.56
CA GLN A 172 9.68 58.20 11.44
C GLN A 172 10.27 59.37 10.65
N GLN A 173 11.14 59.09 9.67
CA GLN A 173 11.73 60.13 8.82
C GLN A 173 10.67 60.89 8.02
N LEU A 174 9.68 60.17 7.46
CA LEU A 174 8.57 60.78 6.72
C LEU A 174 7.71 61.66 7.63
N GLN A 175 7.39 61.20 8.84
CA GLN A 175 6.63 62.01 9.80
C GLN A 175 7.36 63.31 10.16
N GLU A 176 8.67 63.24 10.39
CA GLU A 176 9.47 64.42 10.70
C GLU A 176 9.52 65.40 9.50
N ARG A 177 9.66 64.86 8.28
CA ARG A 177 9.61 65.65 7.05
C ARG A 177 8.25 66.34 6.86
N ILE A 178 7.15 65.64 7.14
CA ILE A 178 5.79 66.19 7.08
C ILE A 178 5.68 67.36 8.06
N LYS A 179 6.07 67.19 9.33
CA LYS A 179 6.04 68.28 10.33
C LYS A 179 6.86 69.50 9.88
N GLN A 180 8.04 69.28 9.30
CA GLN A 180 8.88 70.37 8.79
C GLN A 180 8.22 71.12 7.62
N LEU A 181 7.58 70.39 6.71
CA LEU A 181 6.85 70.97 5.59
C LEU A 181 5.60 71.73 6.05
N GLU A 182 4.83 71.18 6.99
CA GLU A 182 3.68 71.85 7.60
C GLU A 182 4.09 73.17 8.26
N LYS A 183 5.18 73.16 9.03
CA LYS A 183 5.73 74.38 9.64
C LYS A 183 6.13 75.42 8.59
N ARG A 184 6.88 75.02 7.55
CA ARG A 184 7.27 75.93 6.47
C ARG A 184 6.06 76.49 5.72
N ASN A 185 5.04 75.67 5.46
CA ASN A 185 3.80 76.14 4.82
C ASN A 185 3.07 77.14 5.70
N ALA A 186 3.02 76.94 7.02
CA ALA A 186 2.46 77.90 7.95
C ALA A 186 3.24 79.23 7.93
N ASP A 187 4.57 79.17 8.03
CA ASP A 187 5.45 80.35 7.98
C ASP A 187 5.30 81.14 6.67
N LEU A 188 5.27 80.44 5.54
CA LEU A 188 5.03 81.03 4.21
C LEU A 188 3.63 81.63 4.10
N SER A 189 2.60 80.96 4.62
CA SER A 189 1.23 81.48 4.61
C SER A 189 1.08 82.74 5.45
N SER A 190 1.71 82.80 6.63
CA SER A 190 1.77 84.00 7.46
C SER A 190 2.53 85.13 6.75
N SER A 191 3.66 84.81 6.09
CA SER A 191 4.42 85.79 5.31
C SER A 191 3.61 86.34 4.14
N LEU A 192 2.88 85.48 3.43
CA LEU A 192 1.96 85.86 2.36
C LEU A 192 0.85 86.77 2.89
N HIS A 193 0.21 86.41 4.01
CA HIS A 193 -0.82 87.22 4.65
C HIS A 193 -0.33 88.63 5.00
N ASN A 194 0.90 88.72 5.54
CA ASN A 194 1.53 90.00 5.84
C ASN A 194 1.77 90.84 4.57
N VAL A 195 2.22 90.22 3.48
CA VAL A 195 2.46 90.91 2.20
C VAL A 195 1.14 91.32 1.53
N THR A 196 0.10 90.50 1.56
CA THR A 196 -1.23 90.86 1.04
C THR A 196 -1.86 91.97 1.86
N GLY A 197 -1.79 91.92 3.20
CA GLY A 197 -2.28 93.00 4.05
C GLY A 197 -1.56 94.34 3.82
N LEU A 198 -0.25 94.30 3.55
CA LEU A 198 0.51 95.49 3.16
C LEU A 198 0.12 96.02 1.77
N ARG A 199 -0.27 95.14 0.85
CA ARG A 199 -0.72 95.52 -0.50
C ARG A 199 -2.11 96.16 -0.46
N ASP A 200 -3.03 95.60 0.33
CA ASP A 200 -4.39 96.12 0.49
C ASP A 200 -4.38 97.48 1.22
N ALA A 201 -3.57 97.63 2.27
CA ALA A 201 -3.39 98.91 2.97
C ALA A 201 -2.73 100.01 2.12
N LYS A 202 -2.06 99.63 1.03
CA LYS A 202 -1.46 100.57 0.06
C LYS A 202 -2.46 100.97 -1.04
N LEU A 203 -3.46 100.13 -1.32
CA LEU A 203 -4.55 100.40 -2.26
C LEU A 203 -5.65 101.29 -1.64
N GLU A 204 -5.91 101.21 -0.33
CA GLU A 204 -6.86 102.12 0.36
C GLU A 204 -6.34 103.56 0.56
N LYS A 205 -5.05 103.79 0.34
CA LYS A 205 -4.40 105.12 0.46
C LYS A 205 -4.14 105.80 -0.89
N SER A 206 -4.62 105.22 -1.99
CA SER A 206 -4.53 105.75 -3.36
C SER A 206 -5.91 106.10 -3.87
#